data_AF-A1WN64-F1
#
_entry.id   AF-A1WN64-F1
#
_cell.length_a   1.000
_cell.length_b   1.000
_cell.length_c   1.000
_cell.angle_alpha   90.00
_cell.angle_beta   90.00
_cell.angle_gamma   90.00
#
_symmetry.space_group_name_H-M   'P 1'
#
loop_
_entity.id
_entity.type
_entity.pdbx_description
1 polymer ?
#
loop_
_entity_poly.entity_id
_entity_poly.type
_entity_poly.pdbx_seq_one_letter_code
_entity_poly.pdbx_strand_id
1 'polypeptide(L)'
;MPHGAIDRPHFLYYSEIQRRCIMAVSRMVQARVPGDIQDIANQVIEASGLTVSDVVRVLMTRIARDKIIPPGLFQPNAETLAAFAEVERGGLQRFDSVDALFADLHAED
;
A
#
# COMPACT_ATOMS: atom_id res chain seq x y z
N MET A 1 27.43 -38.65 8.68
CA MET A 1 27.08 -37.65 9.71
C MET A 1 28.39 -37.16 10.30
N PRO A 2 28.62 -35.85 10.52
CA PRO A 2 27.65 -34.75 10.66
C PRO A 2 27.89 -33.68 9.55
N HIS A 3 27.24 -32.54 9.38
CA HIS A 3 26.12 -31.83 10.00
C HIS A 3 25.71 -30.72 9.01
N GLY A 4 24.43 -30.35 8.94
CA GLY A 4 24.04 -28.98 8.60
C GLY A 4 23.63 -28.68 7.15
N ALA A 5 22.54 -29.28 6.70
CA ALA A 5 21.68 -28.67 5.68
C ALA A 5 21.00 -27.42 6.28
N ILE A 6 21.28 -26.24 5.71
CA ILE A 6 20.37 -25.10 5.76
C ILE A 6 20.16 -24.67 4.32
N ASP A 7 19.15 -25.27 3.69
CA ASP A 7 18.55 -24.77 2.46
C ASP A 7 18.05 -23.33 2.69
N ARG A 8 18.65 -22.37 1.99
CA ARG A 8 18.16 -20.99 1.89
C ARG A 8 17.74 -20.70 0.45
N PRO A 9 16.49 -20.95 0.04
CA PRO A 9 15.99 -20.49 -1.25
C PRO A 9 15.26 -19.16 -1.07
N HIS A 10 15.96 -18.10 -0.66
CA HIS A 10 15.38 -16.74 -0.67
C HIS A 10 16.35 -15.66 -1.17
N PHE A 11 17.52 -16.05 -1.66
CA PHE A 11 18.52 -15.13 -2.20
C PHE A 11 18.50 -15.05 -3.74
N LEU A 12 17.80 -15.97 -4.41
CA LEU A 12 17.76 -16.03 -5.87
C LEU A 12 16.59 -15.26 -6.52
N TYR A 13 15.69 -14.68 -5.72
CA TYR A 13 14.65 -13.81 -6.27
C TYR A 13 15.12 -12.36 -6.47
N TYR A 14 16.22 -11.97 -5.81
CA TYR A 14 16.74 -10.60 -5.90
C TYR A 14 17.67 -10.38 -7.11
N SER A 15 18.16 -11.45 -7.75
CA SER A 15 19.07 -11.36 -8.90
C SER A 15 18.34 -11.20 -10.23
N GLU A 16 17.08 -11.62 -10.35
CA GLU A 16 16.29 -11.47 -11.58
C GLU A 16 15.75 -10.05 -11.77
N ILE A 17 15.40 -9.36 -10.67
CA ILE A 17 15.04 -7.94 -10.70
C ILE A 17 16.21 -7.10 -11.21
N GLN A 18 17.44 -7.42 -10.76
CA GLN A 18 18.65 -6.68 -11.11
C GLN A 18 19.17 -7.03 -12.52
N ARG A 19 18.98 -8.26 -13.02
CA ARG A 19 19.39 -8.65 -14.39
C ARG A 19 18.54 -8.03 -15.49
N ARG A 20 17.30 -7.61 -15.20
CA ARG A 20 16.44 -6.88 -16.14
C ARG A 20 16.63 -5.35 -16.10
N CYS A 21 17.59 -4.85 -15.32
CA CYS A 21 17.90 -3.42 -15.20
C CYS A 21 18.89 -2.90 -16.26
N ILE A 22 19.55 -3.75 -17.05
CA ILE A 22 20.56 -3.30 -18.04
C ILE A 22 19.94 -2.53 -19.23
N MET A 23 18.63 -2.62 -19.43
CA MET A 23 17.87 -1.76 -20.36
C MET A 23 16.67 -1.14 -19.63
N ALA A 24 16.91 -0.50 -18.48
CA ALA A 24 15.85 0.17 -17.73
C ALA A 24 15.27 1.32 -18.57
N VAL A 25 14.17 1.04 -19.26
CA VAL A 25 13.35 2.08 -19.89
C VAL A 25 12.79 2.93 -18.77
N SER A 26 13.39 4.10 -18.53
CA SER A 26 12.85 5.09 -17.62
C SER A 26 11.47 5.50 -18.11
N ARG A 27 10.45 5.37 -17.25
CA ARG A 27 9.10 5.86 -17.54
C ARG A 27 8.85 7.13 -16.77
N MET A 28 8.28 8.12 -17.46
CA MET A 28 7.90 9.39 -16.85
C MET A 28 6.59 9.23 -16.08
N VAL A 29 6.54 9.81 -14.88
CA VAL A 29 5.33 9.92 -14.07
C VAL A 29 4.86 11.37 -14.16
N GLN A 30 3.61 11.58 -14.59
CA GLN A 30 3.00 12.91 -14.68
C GLN A 30 1.65 12.88 -13.96
N ALA A 31 1.42 13.86 -13.08
CA ALA A 31 0.17 14.05 -12.38
C ALA A 31 -0.15 15.54 -12.32
N ARG A 32 -1.43 15.90 -12.43
CA ARG A 32 -1.89 17.28 -12.28
C ARG A 32 -2.15 17.57 -10.80
N VAL A 33 -1.63 18.69 -10.33
CA VAL A 33 -1.80 19.18 -8.94
C VAL A 33 -2.11 20.69 -9.00
N PRO A 34 -2.96 21.24 -8.11
CA PRO A 34 -3.09 22.69 -7.95
C PRO A 34 -1.73 23.35 -7.65
N GLY A 35 -1.48 24.52 -8.23
CA GLY A 35 -0.16 25.18 -8.14
C GLY A 35 0.21 25.57 -6.71
N ASP A 36 -0.75 26.09 -5.95
CA ASP A 36 -0.60 26.43 -4.53
C ASP A 36 -0.19 25.21 -3.67
N ILE A 37 -0.81 24.06 -3.91
CA ILE A 37 -0.47 22.81 -3.22
C ILE A 37 0.92 22.33 -3.62
N GLN A 38 1.28 22.44 -4.91
CA GLN A 38 2.61 22.08 -5.39
C GLN A 38 3.70 22.95 -4.75
N ASP A 39 3.47 24.26 -4.65
CA ASP A 39 4.44 25.20 -4.08
C ASP A 39 4.68 24.93 -2.59
N ILE A 40 3.62 24.65 -1.82
CA ILE A 40 3.74 24.30 -0.40
C ILE A 40 4.47 22.96 -0.24
N ALA A 41 4.11 21.94 -1.03
CA ALA A 41 4.74 20.64 -0.97
C ALA A 41 6.23 20.70 -1.32
N ASN A 42 6.59 21.46 -2.36
CA ASN A 42 7.99 21.64 -2.77
C ASN A 42 8.83 22.24 -1.65
N GLN A 43 8.34 23.29 -0.98
CA GLN A 43 9.04 23.92 0.15
C GLN A 43 9.33 22.93 1.28
N VAL A 44 8.35 22.10 1.65
CA VAL A 44 8.51 21.10 2.72
C VAL A 44 9.50 19.99 2.33
N ILE A 45 9.41 19.52 1.08
CA ILE A 45 10.29 18.46 0.54
C ILE A 45 11.73 18.96 0.44
N GLU A 46 11.94 20.16 -0.09
CA GLU A 46 13.27 20.79 -0.22
C GLU A 46 13.88 21.12 1.15
N ALA A 47 13.09 21.60 2.10
CA ALA A 47 13.55 21.82 3.48
C ALA A 47 14.02 20.52 4.15
N SER A 48 13.53 19.37 3.69
CA SER A 48 13.96 18.05 4.16
C SER A 48 15.18 17.50 3.38
N GLY A 49 15.72 18.24 2.41
CA GLY A 49 16.88 17.84 1.61
C GLY A 49 16.55 16.84 0.49
N LEU A 50 15.29 16.72 0.10
CA LEU A 50 14.84 15.82 -0.97
C LEU A 50 14.35 16.63 -2.18
N THR A 51 14.32 15.99 -3.34
CA THR A 51 13.58 16.51 -4.50
C THR A 51 12.21 15.83 -4.61
N VAL A 52 11.26 16.46 -5.30
CA VAL A 52 9.96 15.83 -5.64
C VAL A 52 10.17 14.48 -6.32
N SER A 53 11.17 14.40 -7.20
CA SER A 53 11.49 13.17 -7.91
C SER A 53 11.99 12.07 -6.99
N ASP A 54 12.72 12.40 -5.91
CA ASP A 54 13.15 11.42 -4.90
C ASP A 54 11.95 10.87 -4.14
N VAL A 55 11.05 11.75 -3.71
CA VAL A 55 9.82 11.35 -2.99
C VAL A 55 8.97 10.43 -3.85
N VAL A 56 8.74 10.78 -5.12
CA VAL A 56 7.96 9.96 -6.06
C VAL A 56 8.64 8.60 -6.28
N ARG A 57 9.96 8.56 -6.48
CA ARG A 57 10.70 7.30 -6.64
C ARG A 57 10.57 6.41 -5.41
N VAL A 58 10.76 6.96 -4.21
CA VAL A 58 10.67 6.21 -2.95
C VAL A 58 9.26 5.67 -2.75
N LEU A 59 8.23 6.48 -2.98
CA LEU A 59 6.84 6.07 -2.87
C LEU A 59 6.51 4.91 -3.83
N MET A 60 6.83 5.06 -5.11
CA MET A 60 6.59 4.02 -6.11
C MET A 60 7.34 2.73 -5.79
N THR A 61 8.59 2.84 -5.31
CA THR A 61 9.40 1.68 -4.89
C THR A 61 8.77 0.97 -3.69
N ARG A 62 8.28 1.72 -2.70
CA ARG A 62 7.65 1.15 -1.50
C ARG A 62 6.35 0.44 -1.84
N ILE A 63 5.49 1.05 -2.67
CA ILE A 63 4.25 0.44 -3.15
C ILE A 63 4.55 -0.86 -3.92
N ALA A 64 5.53 -0.83 -4.83
CA ALA A 64 5.89 -1.99 -5.63
C ALA A 64 6.43 -3.15 -4.77
N ARG A 65 7.17 -2.83 -3.70
CA ARG A 65 7.76 -3.82 -2.79
C ARG A 65 6.74 -4.38 -1.81
N ASP A 66 5.98 -3.53 -1.15
CA ASP A 66 5.15 -3.91 -0.02
C ASP A 66 3.72 -4.27 -0.44
N LYS A 67 3.34 -3.98 -1.68
CA LYS A 67 1.99 -4.21 -2.25
C LYS A 67 0.87 -3.48 -1.50
N ILE A 68 1.23 -2.47 -0.73
CA ILE A 68 0.31 -1.58 -0.02
C ILE A 68 0.71 -0.13 -0.26
N ILE A 69 -0.28 0.76 -0.28
CA ILE A 69 -0.04 2.20 -0.24
C ILE A 69 0.34 2.56 1.21
N PRO A 70 1.36 3.41 1.44
CA PRO A 70 1.72 3.79 2.80
C PRO A 70 0.52 4.35 3.59
N PRO A 71 0.28 3.84 4.81
CA PRO A 71 -0.83 4.29 5.64
C PRO A 71 -0.67 5.78 5.99
N GLY A 72 -1.79 6.52 6.00
CA GLY A 72 -1.82 7.97 6.20
C GLY A 72 -1.84 8.81 4.92
N LEU A 73 -1.64 8.21 3.74
CA LEU A 73 -1.78 8.88 2.44
C LEU A 73 -3.16 8.71 1.79
N PHE A 74 -4.00 7.85 2.34
CA PHE A 74 -5.38 7.63 1.89
C PHE A 74 -6.32 7.70 3.08
N GLN A 75 -7.47 8.33 2.88
CA GLN A 75 -8.58 8.29 3.80
C GLN A 75 -9.62 7.31 3.25
N PRO A 76 -10.20 6.41 4.07
CA PRO A 76 -11.23 5.48 3.61
C PRO A 76 -12.31 6.19 2.80
N ASN A 77 -12.85 5.51 1.79
CA ASN A 77 -13.89 6.09 0.95
C ASN A 77 -15.15 6.39 1.80
N ALA A 78 -16.04 7.23 1.27
CA ALA A 78 -17.24 7.66 2.00
C ALA A 78 -18.11 6.48 2.48
N GLU A 79 -18.21 5.41 1.70
CA GLU A 79 -18.94 4.19 2.05
C GLU A 79 -18.31 3.48 3.26
N THR A 80 -16.99 3.32 3.27
CA THR A 80 -16.25 2.72 4.38
C THR A 80 -16.38 3.58 5.65
N LEU A 81 -16.32 4.90 5.50
CA LEU A 81 -16.52 5.82 6.62
C LEU A 81 -17.95 5.74 7.17
N ALA A 82 -18.96 5.61 6.30
CA ALA A 82 -20.35 5.44 6.71
C ALA A 82 -20.56 4.11 7.46
N ALA A 83 -19.97 3.03 6.98
CA ALA A 83 -19.99 1.74 7.66
C ALA A 83 -19.36 1.84 9.06
N PHE A 84 -18.22 2.51 9.22
CA PHE A 84 -17.63 2.75 10.54
C PHE A 84 -18.53 3.60 11.45
N ALA A 85 -19.19 4.62 10.92
CA ALA A 85 -20.16 5.41 11.70
C ALA A 85 -21.39 4.58 12.12
N GLU A 86 -21.78 3.57 11.36
CA GLU A 86 -22.83 2.61 11.74
C GLU A 86 -22.37 1.66 12.84
N VAL A 87 -21.12 1.18 12.77
CA VAL A 87 -20.47 0.42 13.84
C VAL A 87 -20.52 1.19 15.16
N GLU A 88 -20.10 2.46 15.15
CA GLU A 88 -20.08 3.31 16.35
C GLU A 88 -21.47 3.57 16.94
N ARG A 89 -22.50 3.63 16.10
CA ARG A 89 -23.90 3.79 16.53
C ARG A 89 -24.55 2.49 17.01
N GLY A 90 -23.83 1.37 16.96
CA GLY A 90 -24.34 0.05 17.36
C GLY A 90 -25.33 -0.55 16.36
N GLY A 91 -25.29 -0.12 15.09
CA GLY A 91 -26.18 -0.62 14.03
C GLY A 91 -25.81 -2.00 13.48
N LEU A 92 -24.76 -2.64 14.00
CA LEU A 92 -24.31 -3.94 13.51
C LEU A 92 -25.25 -5.07 13.93
N GLN A 93 -25.53 -5.95 12.98
CA GLN A 93 -26.14 -7.24 13.25
C GLN A 93 -25.22 -8.06 14.17
N ARG A 94 -25.81 -8.62 15.23
CA ARG A 94 -25.12 -9.49 16.17
C ARG A 94 -25.59 -10.92 15.95
N PHE A 95 -24.67 -11.87 16.03
CA PHE A 95 -24.96 -13.28 15.91
C PHE A 95 -24.55 -14.00 17.19
N ASP A 96 -25.33 -15.00 17.58
CA ASP A 96 -25.10 -15.79 18.80
C ASP A 96 -24.00 -16.86 18.61
N SER A 97 -23.63 -17.17 17.37
CA SER A 97 -22.56 -18.11 17.03
C SER A 97 -21.89 -17.78 15.70
N VAL A 98 -20.68 -18.30 15.51
CA VAL A 98 -19.94 -18.19 14.24
C VAL A 98 -20.71 -18.88 13.10
N ASP A 99 -21.35 -20.02 13.37
CA ASP A 99 -22.15 -20.73 12.37
C ASP A 99 -23.35 -19.90 11.90
N ALA A 100 -24.00 -19.16 12.81
CA ALA A 100 -25.11 -18.27 12.47
C ALA A 100 -24.65 -17.07 11.61
N LEU A 101 -23.47 -16.52 11.86
CA LEU A 101 -22.87 -15.48 11.02
C LEU A 101 -22.61 -15.98 9.59
N PHE A 102 -22.00 -17.15 9.43
CA PHE A 102 -21.70 -17.70 8.10
C PHE A 102 -22.97 -18.12 7.34
N ALA A 103 -24.00 -18.60 8.04
CA ALA A 103 -25.28 -18.92 7.41
C ALA A 103 -25.96 -17.69 6.80
N ASP A 104 -25.85 -16.53 7.48
CA ASP A 104 -26.39 -15.25 7.01
C ASP A 104 -25.55 -14.67 5.86
N LEU A 105 -24.21 -14.64 5.99
CA LEU A 105 -23.30 -14.13 4.95
C LEU A 105 -23.35 -14.92 3.62
N HIS A 106 -23.68 -16.21 3.70
CA HIS A 106 -23.82 -17.09 2.52
C HIS A 106 -25.27 -17.27 2.07
N ALA A 107 -26.24 -16.61 2.71
CA ALA A 107 -27.56 -16.49 2.13
C ALA A 107 -27.43 -15.64 0.86
N GLU A 108 -27.93 -16.15 -0.27
CA GLU A 108 -28.02 -15.36 -1.50
C GLU A 108 -29.00 -14.20 -1.24
N ASP A 109 -28.56 -12.96 -1.49
CA ASP A 109 -29.41 -11.74 -1.41
C ASP A 109 -30.62 -11.81 -2.36
#